data_AF-A0A2V5QH99-F1
#
_entry.id   AF-A0A2V5QH99-F1
#
_cell.length_a   1.000
_cell.length_b   1.000
_cell.length_c   1.000
_cell.angle_alpha   90.00
_cell.angle_beta   90.00
_cell.angle_gamma   90.00
#
_symmetry.space_group_name_H-M   'P 1'
#
loop_
_entity.id
_entity.type
_entity.pdbx_description
1 polymer ?
#
loop_
_entity_poly.entity_id
_entity_poly.type
_entity_poly.pdbx_seq_one_letter_code
_entity_poly.pdbx_strand_id
1 'polypeptide(L)'
;MLPLISAAVVFLITLRLMRLLPVLKKRRQQVRFIRETLAANRTFDNQRVIASLSTVPDRINNLRPTIRSLLKQTRPPDEIVLAIPEFSVRERRPYVVPKYISRLPRVRVLRCREDWGPATKFIAAIQDELAAGRENTLIMVVDDDRLYPRDALETYLSYSEQLPNAALCFRGAAMPSSLDWDDAKMIYAKDLREPRPVAVITGCGSYFVRARFFDRSLWDYSEAPSVAFYIDDIWISAWLSRRGVKRYVVPASAMMRSVRRQRRTVSLNKIRGRQKLNNETIAFFRDAWDCVVITHLGTKATVEAAGTAVPPDKRDLSAWHNDTFVNGPSWEEFTRAMGIDGDSASKTSGSVYSVSYYRPAPGHREQLEKMLSEAPSGPNDTSAGNVLMQHLKGGPWTFLTIARYNSWVDFATGEKNSVAQTTKKDSPWFRLREHTDFHTDTLTDRIAP
;
A
#
# COMPACT_ATOMS: atom_id res chain seq x y z
N MET A 1 22.95 54.70 2.40
CA MET A 1 23.11 53.27 2.03
C MET A 1 22.82 52.31 3.19
N LEU A 2 23.37 52.49 4.41
CA LEU A 2 23.06 51.62 5.57
C LEU A 2 21.59 51.57 6.05
N PRO A 3 20.81 52.67 6.12
CA PRO A 3 19.45 52.61 6.69
C PRO A 3 18.43 51.85 5.82
N LEU A 4 18.61 51.88 4.49
CA LEU A 4 17.79 51.12 3.54
C LEU A 4 18.04 49.59 3.62
N ILE A 5 19.30 49.20 3.88
CA ILE A 5 19.66 47.78 4.09
C ILE A 5 19.04 47.27 5.41
N SER A 6 19.05 48.07 6.48
CA SER A 6 18.39 47.72 7.75
C SER A 6 16.87 47.57 7.60
N ALA A 7 16.19 48.48 6.89
CA ALA A 7 14.75 48.39 6.66
C ALA A 7 14.37 47.15 5.83
N ALA A 8 15.14 46.84 4.79
CA ALA A 8 14.94 45.64 3.97
C ALA A 8 15.16 44.34 4.78
N VAL A 9 16.17 44.30 5.64
CA VAL A 9 16.43 43.14 6.52
C VAL A 9 15.30 42.96 7.54
N VAL A 10 14.83 44.03 8.18
CA VAL A 10 13.69 43.98 9.13
C VAL A 10 12.42 43.51 8.43
N PHE A 11 12.13 44.03 7.24
CA PHE A 11 10.98 43.62 6.42
C PHE A 11 11.07 42.14 6.00
N LEU A 12 12.24 41.66 5.60
CA LEU A 12 12.45 40.24 5.27
C LEU A 12 12.31 39.34 6.50
N ILE A 13 12.74 39.81 7.68
CA ILE A 13 12.58 39.09 8.96
C ILE A 13 11.10 39.01 9.34
N THR A 14 10.35 40.11 9.29
CA THR A 14 8.91 40.12 9.60
C THR A 14 8.11 39.30 8.60
N LEU A 15 8.39 39.39 7.29
CA LEU A 15 7.75 38.58 6.27
C LEU A 15 8.02 37.07 6.49
N ARG A 16 9.24 36.71 6.90
CA ARG A 16 9.61 35.33 7.23
C ARG A 16 8.93 34.86 8.51
N LEU A 17 8.81 35.71 9.53
CA LEU A 17 8.07 35.44 10.78
C LEU A 17 6.58 35.23 10.49
N MET A 18 5.96 36.10 9.70
CA MET A 18 4.55 35.97 9.29
C MET A 18 4.29 34.65 8.54
N ARG A 19 5.22 34.21 7.69
CA ARG A 19 5.12 32.90 7.01
C ARG A 19 5.35 31.70 7.94
N LEU A 20 6.09 31.86 9.04
CA LEU A 20 6.39 30.78 9.98
C LEU A 20 5.31 30.56 11.05
N LEU A 21 4.60 31.61 11.45
CA LEU A 21 3.58 31.54 12.50
C LEU A 21 2.47 30.50 12.23
N PRO A 22 1.86 30.42 11.03
CA PRO A 22 0.85 29.40 10.73
C PRO A 22 1.41 27.97 10.80
N VAL A 23 2.64 27.76 10.32
CA VAL A 23 3.32 26.45 10.35
C VAL A 23 3.59 26.02 11.79
N LEU A 24 4.05 26.95 12.64
CA LEU A 24 4.27 26.69 14.06
C LEU A 24 2.97 26.40 14.79
N LYS A 25 1.89 27.13 14.50
CA LYS A 25 0.56 26.89 15.05
C LYS A 25 0.04 25.49 14.66
N LYS A 26 0.09 25.14 13.36
CA LYS A 26 -0.31 23.81 12.86
C LYS A 26 0.49 22.70 13.53
N ARG A 27 1.81 22.88 13.68
CA ARG A 27 2.68 21.91 14.38
C ARG A 27 2.30 21.76 15.85
N ARG A 28 2.04 22.85 16.57
CA ARG A 28 1.61 22.80 17.98
C ARG A 28 0.27 22.07 18.12
N GLN A 29 -0.67 22.34 17.22
CA GLN A 29 -1.95 21.62 17.18
C GLN A 29 -1.76 20.12 16.90
N GLN A 30 -0.88 19.75 15.96
CA GLN A 30 -0.56 18.35 15.68
C GLN A 30 0.04 17.63 16.89
N VAL A 31 1.00 18.26 17.57
CA VAL A 31 1.62 17.69 18.79
C VAL A 31 0.58 17.54 19.90
N ARG A 32 -0.29 18.53 20.09
CA ARG A 32 -1.37 18.47 21.07
C ARG A 32 -2.33 17.32 20.78
N PHE A 33 -2.78 17.21 19.54
CA PHE A 33 -3.67 16.13 19.08
C PHE A 33 -3.08 14.75 19.42
N ILE A 34 -1.83 14.49 19.05
CA ILE A 34 -1.19 13.19 19.34
C ILE A 34 -1.03 12.95 20.84
N ARG A 35 -0.67 13.98 21.60
CA ARG A 35 -0.59 13.86 23.06
C ARG A 35 -1.93 13.48 23.68
N GLU A 36 -3.03 14.07 23.19
CA GLU A 36 -4.39 13.74 23.63
C GLU A 36 -4.78 12.31 23.22
N THR A 37 -4.45 11.88 21.99
CA THR A 37 -4.65 10.49 21.52
C THR A 37 -3.91 9.48 22.41
N LEU A 38 -2.64 9.73 22.73
CA LEU A 38 -1.83 8.84 23.55
C LEU A 38 -2.28 8.81 25.02
N ALA A 39 -2.79 9.93 25.54
CA ALA A 39 -3.27 9.99 26.92
C ALA A 39 -4.50 9.09 27.16
N ALA A 40 -5.28 8.80 26.11
CA ALA A 40 -6.48 7.97 26.16
C ALA A 40 -6.18 6.45 26.15
N ASN A 41 -5.04 6.02 25.61
CA ASN A 41 -4.68 4.59 25.41
C ASN A 41 -3.43 4.24 26.23
N ARG A 42 -3.58 3.80 27.48
CA ARG A 42 -2.46 3.69 28.45
C ARG A 42 -1.88 2.30 28.71
N THR A 43 -2.23 1.27 27.95
CA THR A 43 -1.86 -0.11 28.30
C THR A 43 -0.88 -0.75 27.31
N PHE A 44 0.40 -0.41 27.38
CA PHE A 44 1.43 -0.94 26.44
C PHE A 44 2.34 -2.04 27.01
N ASP A 45 2.12 -2.48 28.24
CA ASP A 45 3.22 -3.05 29.05
C ASP A 45 3.63 -4.50 28.77
N ASN A 46 2.88 -5.26 27.95
CA ASN A 46 3.12 -6.71 27.83
C ASN A 46 3.60 -7.22 26.46
N GLN A 47 3.81 -6.37 25.45
CA GLN A 47 4.27 -6.82 24.13
C GLN A 47 5.76 -6.54 23.92
N ARG A 48 6.50 -7.53 23.40
CA ARG A 48 7.89 -7.37 22.94
C ARG A 48 7.92 -6.45 21.72
N VAL A 49 8.65 -5.35 21.84
CA VAL A 49 8.79 -4.33 20.78
C VAL A 49 10.26 -4.05 20.54
N ILE A 50 10.72 -4.31 19.33
CA ILE A 50 12.08 -4.00 18.90
C ILE A 50 12.09 -2.87 17.88
N ALA A 51 13.22 -2.16 17.80
CA ALA A 51 13.53 -1.32 16.66
C ALA A 51 14.61 -2.00 15.81
N SER A 52 14.43 -2.11 14.50
CA SER A 52 15.37 -2.78 13.61
C SER A 52 15.91 -1.83 12.55
N LEU A 53 17.23 -1.87 12.34
CA LEU A 53 17.94 -1.10 11.33
C LEU A 53 19.12 -1.87 10.74
N SER A 54 19.51 -1.50 9.53
CA SER A 54 20.81 -1.87 8.94
C SER A 54 21.60 -0.60 8.63
N THR A 55 22.90 -0.77 8.43
CA THR A 55 23.82 0.32 8.05
C THR A 55 24.73 -0.17 6.94
N VAL A 56 25.48 0.75 6.37
CA VAL A 56 26.63 0.45 5.53
C VAL A 56 27.94 0.76 6.23
N PRO A 57 29.09 0.26 5.73
CA PRO A 57 30.37 0.53 6.36
C PRO A 57 30.72 2.03 6.47
N ASP A 58 30.37 2.88 5.49
CA ASP A 58 30.63 4.34 5.57
C ASP A 58 29.82 5.05 6.67
N ARG A 59 28.66 4.48 7.05
CA ARG A 59 27.74 5.09 8.04
C ARG A 59 27.84 4.51 9.43
N ILE A 60 28.49 3.36 9.58
CA ILE A 60 28.54 2.64 10.87
C ILE A 60 29.18 3.47 12.00
N ASN A 61 30.05 4.43 11.68
CA ASN A 61 30.67 5.34 12.66
C ASN A 61 29.75 6.48 13.12
N ASN A 62 28.61 6.68 12.46
CA ASN A 62 27.74 7.84 12.62
C ASN A 62 26.34 7.49 13.15
N LEU A 63 26.12 6.29 13.69
CA LEU A 63 24.80 5.81 14.14
C LEU A 63 24.30 6.45 15.45
N ARG A 64 25.19 7.05 16.25
CA ARG A 64 24.85 7.60 17.58
C ARG A 64 23.61 8.51 17.58
N PRO A 65 23.41 9.46 16.64
CA PRO A 65 22.24 10.32 16.65
C PRO A 65 20.93 9.55 16.47
N THR A 66 20.90 8.59 15.54
CA THR A 66 19.74 7.73 15.26
C THR A 66 19.42 6.88 16.48
N ILE A 67 20.39 6.13 16.99
CA ILE A 67 20.23 5.27 18.18
C ILE A 67 19.77 6.08 19.39
N ARG A 68 20.37 7.26 19.64
CA ARG A 68 19.92 8.14 20.74
C ARG A 68 18.49 8.62 20.57
N SER A 69 17.98 8.78 19.35
CA SER A 69 16.58 9.18 19.13
C SER A 69 15.60 8.05 19.47
N LEU A 70 15.98 6.79 19.24
CA LEU A 70 15.22 5.59 19.62
C LEU A 70 15.26 5.35 21.13
N LEU A 71 16.41 5.54 21.77
CA LEU A 71 16.53 5.42 23.23
C LEU A 71 15.77 6.51 24.00
N LYS A 72 15.50 7.65 23.35
CA LYS A 72 14.80 8.81 23.95
C LYS A 72 13.30 8.83 23.67
N GLN A 73 12.74 7.75 23.13
CA GLN A 73 11.29 7.63 22.96
C GLN A 73 10.59 7.68 24.33
N THR A 74 9.34 8.12 24.35
CA THR A 74 8.46 8.06 25.53
C THR A 74 8.21 6.61 25.95
N ARG A 75 8.03 5.72 24.98
CA ARG A 75 8.22 4.26 25.11
C ARG A 75 9.46 3.83 24.31
N PRO A 76 10.65 3.66 24.93
CA PRO A 76 11.85 3.16 24.24
C PRO A 76 11.72 1.69 23.86
N PRO A 77 12.23 1.22 22.70
CA PRO A 77 12.17 -0.19 22.30
C PRO A 77 12.89 -1.08 23.33
N ASP A 78 12.46 -2.33 23.48
CA ASP A 78 13.06 -3.31 24.39
C ASP A 78 14.48 -3.65 23.94
N GLU A 79 14.65 -3.72 22.62
CA GLU A 79 15.93 -3.96 21.95
C GLU A 79 16.00 -3.16 20.64
N ILE A 80 17.19 -2.71 20.30
CA ILE A 80 17.54 -2.11 19.01
C ILE A 80 18.44 -3.11 18.28
N VAL A 81 17.89 -3.74 17.25
CA VAL A 81 18.59 -4.73 16.42
C VAL A 81 19.30 -4.03 15.29
N LEU A 82 20.64 -4.02 15.35
CA LEU A 82 21.49 -3.55 14.26
C LEU A 82 21.92 -4.76 13.42
N ALA A 83 21.24 -4.97 12.30
CA ALA A 83 21.55 -6.03 11.34
C ALA A 83 22.78 -5.65 10.51
N ILE A 84 23.80 -6.51 10.53
CA ILE A 84 25.09 -6.28 9.85
C ILE A 84 25.47 -7.55 9.07
N PRO A 85 25.46 -7.52 7.73
CA PRO A 85 25.93 -8.65 6.95
C PRO A 85 27.46 -8.81 7.05
N GLU A 86 27.98 -9.96 6.64
CA GLU A 86 29.44 -10.18 6.59
C GLU A 86 30.12 -9.23 5.60
N PHE A 87 29.50 -9.01 4.44
CA PHE A 87 30.02 -8.20 3.35
C PHE A 87 28.99 -7.21 2.84
N SER A 88 29.39 -5.96 2.57
CA SER A 88 28.51 -4.96 1.95
C SER A 88 28.56 -5.10 0.44
N VAL A 89 27.46 -5.52 -0.18
CA VAL A 89 27.33 -5.58 -1.64
C VAL A 89 27.50 -4.18 -2.24
N ARG A 90 26.90 -3.17 -1.59
CA ARG A 90 26.91 -1.78 -2.08
C ARG A 90 28.30 -1.13 -2.04
N GLU A 91 29.05 -1.33 -0.97
CA GLU A 91 30.38 -0.72 -0.78
C GLU A 91 31.54 -1.65 -1.11
N ARG A 92 31.23 -2.89 -1.51
CA ARG A 92 32.18 -3.94 -1.90
C ARG A 92 33.29 -4.15 -0.88
N ARG A 93 32.94 -4.19 0.40
CA ARG A 93 33.89 -4.41 1.50
C ARG A 93 33.23 -5.03 2.74
N PRO A 94 34.00 -5.73 3.58
CA PRO A 94 33.51 -6.27 4.85
C PRO A 94 33.19 -5.18 5.87
N TYR A 95 32.38 -5.52 6.87
CA TYR A 95 32.05 -4.61 7.97
C TYR A 95 33.04 -4.70 9.12
N VAL A 96 33.63 -3.56 9.49
CA VAL A 96 34.33 -3.40 10.76
C VAL A 96 33.39 -2.74 11.77
N VAL A 97 32.92 -3.51 12.76
CA VAL A 97 31.99 -2.99 13.79
C VAL A 97 32.78 -2.25 14.86
N PRO A 98 32.56 -0.93 15.03
CA PRO A 98 33.32 -0.14 15.99
C PRO A 98 32.96 -0.51 17.44
N LYS A 99 33.96 -0.50 18.34
CA LYS A 99 33.79 -0.77 19.79
C LYS A 99 32.75 0.11 20.49
N TYR A 100 32.40 1.27 19.92
CA TYR A 100 31.37 2.11 20.54
C TYR A 100 29.97 1.52 20.42
N ILE A 101 29.71 0.65 19.43
CA ILE A 101 28.40 0.03 19.21
C ILE A 101 28.03 -0.88 20.38
N SER A 102 28.98 -1.72 20.84
CA SER A 102 28.77 -2.61 21.98
C SER A 102 28.57 -1.88 23.32
N ARG A 103 28.87 -0.58 23.37
CA ARG A 103 28.64 0.28 24.55
C ARG A 103 27.30 1.01 24.51
N LEU A 104 26.53 0.88 23.43
CA LEU A 104 25.22 1.52 23.33
C LEU A 104 24.17 0.66 24.06
N PRO A 105 23.36 1.25 24.95
CA PRO A 105 22.37 0.49 25.70
C PRO A 105 21.30 -0.06 24.75
N ARG A 106 20.79 -1.26 25.06
CA ARG A 106 19.75 -1.98 24.31
C ARG A 106 20.10 -2.27 22.85
N VAL A 107 21.34 -2.06 22.39
CA VAL A 107 21.74 -2.38 21.01
C VAL A 107 22.29 -3.80 20.95
N ARG A 108 21.69 -4.65 20.11
CA ARG A 108 22.21 -5.96 19.74
C ARG A 108 22.69 -5.93 18.29
N VAL A 109 23.90 -6.43 18.05
CA VAL A 109 24.41 -6.62 16.69
C VAL A 109 23.97 -7.99 16.21
N LEU A 110 23.08 -8.03 15.22
CA LEU A 110 22.66 -9.25 14.54
C LEU A 110 23.56 -9.44 13.32
N ARG A 111 24.46 -10.42 13.38
CA ARG A 111 25.27 -10.80 12.21
C ARG A 111 24.43 -11.68 11.29
N CYS A 112 24.29 -11.29 10.04
CA CYS A 112 23.59 -12.07 9.02
C CYS A 112 24.54 -12.50 7.91
N ARG A 113 24.29 -13.67 7.32
CA ARG A 113 25.12 -14.22 6.24
C ARG A 113 24.95 -13.44 4.94
N GLU A 114 23.71 -13.06 4.65
CA GLU A 114 23.34 -12.43 3.38
C GLU A 114 23.10 -10.92 3.56
N ASP A 115 23.56 -10.13 2.58
CA ASP A 115 23.24 -8.71 2.45
C ASP A 115 22.06 -8.56 1.51
N TRP A 116 20.89 -8.24 2.06
CA TRP A 116 19.67 -7.93 1.33
C TRP A 116 19.58 -6.46 0.92
N GLY A 117 20.72 -5.75 0.90
CA GLY A 117 20.78 -4.33 0.62
C GLY A 117 20.01 -3.52 1.66
N PRO A 118 19.16 -2.57 1.25
CA PRO A 118 18.31 -1.82 2.17
C PRO A 118 17.34 -2.69 2.95
N ALA A 119 16.89 -3.81 2.38
CA ALA A 119 15.93 -4.72 3.00
C ALA A 119 16.52 -5.47 4.21
N THR A 120 17.85 -5.50 4.36
CA THR A 120 18.54 -6.10 5.52
C THR A 120 18.00 -5.58 6.85
N LYS A 121 17.53 -4.32 6.91
CA LYS A 121 16.96 -3.71 8.12
C LYS A 121 15.68 -4.39 8.62
N PHE A 122 14.97 -5.16 7.78
CA PHE A 122 13.79 -5.90 8.20
C PHE A 122 13.90 -7.39 7.96
N ILE A 123 14.48 -7.84 6.82
CA ILE A 123 14.58 -9.28 6.51
C ILE A 123 15.33 -10.03 7.61
N ALA A 124 16.52 -9.54 8.00
CA ALA A 124 17.33 -10.20 9.00
C ALA A 124 16.62 -10.29 10.36
N ALA A 125 15.95 -9.21 10.79
CA ALA A 125 15.23 -9.21 12.06
C ALA A 125 13.97 -10.09 12.03
N ILE A 126 13.25 -10.12 10.90
CA ILE A 126 12.08 -11.01 10.72
C ILE A 126 12.54 -12.47 10.74
N GLN A 127 13.60 -12.82 10.02
CA GLN A 127 14.19 -14.17 10.05
C GLN A 127 14.58 -14.57 11.48
N ASP A 128 15.28 -13.69 12.21
CA ASP A 128 15.72 -13.92 13.60
C ASP A 128 14.55 -14.09 14.58
N GLU A 129 13.48 -13.31 14.44
CA GLU A 129 12.29 -13.43 15.28
C GLU A 129 11.45 -14.68 14.93
N LEU A 130 11.27 -15.00 13.64
CA LEU A 130 10.55 -16.22 13.20
C LEU A 130 11.30 -17.49 13.61
N ALA A 131 12.62 -17.55 13.39
CA ALA A 131 13.43 -18.71 13.76
C ALA A 131 13.40 -19.00 15.27
N ALA A 132 13.15 -17.98 16.09
CA ALA A 132 13.05 -18.11 17.53
C ALA A 132 11.60 -18.24 18.05
N GLY A 133 10.62 -18.47 17.16
CA GLY A 133 9.21 -18.64 17.53
C GLY A 133 8.53 -17.36 18.06
N ARG A 134 9.11 -16.18 17.79
CA ARG A 134 8.62 -14.88 18.28
C ARG A 134 7.79 -14.15 17.22
N GLU A 135 6.85 -14.87 16.62
CA GLU A 135 6.03 -14.38 15.50
C GLU A 135 5.21 -13.12 15.84
N ASN A 136 4.87 -12.94 17.12
CA ASN A 136 4.09 -11.80 17.61
C ASN A 136 4.91 -10.54 17.91
N THR A 137 6.25 -10.60 17.78
CA THR A 137 7.11 -9.44 18.02
C THR A 137 6.73 -8.27 17.13
N LEU A 138 6.59 -7.11 17.76
CA LEU A 138 6.39 -5.83 17.11
C LEU A 138 7.74 -5.23 16.71
N ILE A 139 7.85 -4.81 15.45
CA ILE A 139 9.11 -4.37 14.86
C ILE A 139 8.92 -2.98 14.26
N MET A 140 9.55 -1.97 14.87
CA MET A 140 9.71 -0.64 14.27
C MET A 140 10.95 -0.65 13.38
N VAL A 141 10.75 -0.64 12.07
CA VAL A 141 11.83 -0.62 11.09
C VAL A 141 12.24 0.82 10.79
N VAL A 142 13.53 1.10 10.90
CA VAL A 142 14.08 2.45 10.85
C VAL A 142 15.33 2.54 9.97
N ASP A 143 15.55 3.71 9.38
CA ASP A 143 16.77 4.01 8.63
C ASP A 143 17.88 4.50 9.58
N ASP A 144 19.13 4.19 9.24
CA ASP A 144 20.31 4.58 10.01
C ASP A 144 20.62 6.09 10.00
N ASP A 145 19.91 6.87 9.19
CA ASP A 145 20.16 8.30 8.96
C ASP A 145 19.05 9.26 9.41
N ARG A 146 18.17 8.79 10.30
CA ARG A 146 16.99 9.53 10.74
C ARG A 146 16.99 9.81 12.25
N LEU A 147 16.46 10.98 12.60
CA LEU A 147 16.08 11.34 13.96
C LEU A 147 14.57 11.20 14.09
N TYR A 148 14.12 10.29 14.95
CA TYR A 148 12.71 9.98 15.16
C TYR A 148 12.05 10.94 16.16
N PRO A 149 10.78 11.34 15.93
CA PRO A 149 9.96 12.04 16.95
C PRO A 149 9.94 11.27 18.26
N ARG A 150 9.90 11.95 19.42
CA ARG A 150 10.05 11.28 20.73
C ARG A 150 8.88 10.36 21.08
N ASP A 151 7.74 10.54 20.45
CA ASP A 151 6.51 9.78 20.65
C ASP A 151 6.25 8.77 19.52
N ALA A 152 7.21 8.56 18.60
CA ALA A 152 7.00 7.75 17.41
C ALA A 152 6.62 6.29 17.73
N LEU A 153 7.37 5.64 18.62
CA LEU A 153 7.10 4.24 18.97
C LEU A 153 5.80 4.08 19.76
N GLU A 154 5.55 4.96 20.73
CA GLU A 154 4.29 4.99 21.49
C GLU A 154 3.07 5.24 20.58
N THR A 155 3.23 6.12 19.58
CA THR A 155 2.20 6.35 18.54
C THR A 155 1.91 5.07 17.76
N TYR A 156 2.94 4.36 17.30
CA TYR A 156 2.72 3.09 16.61
C TYR A 156 2.04 2.03 17.49
N LEU A 157 2.40 1.95 18.77
CA LEU A 157 1.77 1.03 19.72
C LEU A 157 0.28 1.35 19.90
N SER A 158 -0.07 2.61 20.15
CA SER A 158 -1.45 3.06 20.28
C SER A 158 -2.31 2.72 19.06
N TYR A 159 -1.78 2.87 17.84
CA TYR A 159 -2.53 2.51 16.63
C TYR A 159 -2.49 1.02 16.33
N SER A 160 -1.45 0.29 16.73
CA SER A 160 -1.38 -1.16 16.56
C SER A 160 -2.38 -1.89 17.44
N GLU A 161 -2.76 -1.34 18.59
CA GLU A 161 -3.87 -1.88 19.39
C GLU A 161 -5.22 -1.80 18.64
N GLN A 162 -5.45 -0.70 17.92
CA GLN A 162 -6.66 -0.48 17.13
C GLN A 162 -6.64 -1.24 15.79
N LEU A 163 -5.44 -1.46 15.22
CA LEU A 163 -5.20 -2.09 13.93
C LEU A 163 -4.18 -3.24 14.08
N PRO A 164 -4.47 -4.31 14.86
CA PRO A 164 -3.49 -5.32 15.26
C PRO A 164 -2.96 -6.20 14.12
N ASN A 165 -3.71 -6.25 13.01
CA ASN A 165 -3.38 -7.03 11.81
C ASN A 165 -2.98 -6.15 10.62
N ALA A 166 -2.54 -4.92 10.89
CA ALA A 166 -2.08 -4.00 9.85
C ALA A 166 -0.62 -3.60 10.04
N ALA A 167 0.06 -3.30 8.94
CA ALA A 167 1.32 -2.58 8.93
C ALA A 167 1.05 -1.07 9.02
N LEU A 168 1.80 -0.36 9.86
CA LEU A 168 1.62 1.07 10.08
C LEU A 168 2.86 1.83 9.62
N CYS A 169 2.70 3.02 9.07
CA CYS A 169 3.83 3.87 8.69
C CYS A 169 3.53 5.35 8.97
N PHE A 170 4.56 6.20 8.92
CA PHE A 170 4.36 7.66 8.96
C PHE A 170 4.40 8.32 7.58
N ARG A 171 4.82 7.59 6.55
CA ARG A 171 4.83 8.06 5.16
C ARG A 171 4.59 6.92 4.20
N GLY A 172 3.60 7.10 3.34
CA GLY A 172 3.25 6.15 2.30
C GLY A 172 2.49 6.84 1.17
N ALA A 173 2.04 6.06 0.19
CA ALA A 173 1.17 6.54 -0.88
C ALA A 173 0.20 5.44 -1.30
N ALA A 174 -0.95 5.85 -1.85
CA ALA A 174 -1.77 4.97 -2.66
C ALA A 174 -0.99 4.56 -3.92
N MET A 175 -1.35 3.41 -4.50
CA MET A 175 -0.79 3.03 -5.79
C MET A 175 -1.35 3.99 -6.85
N PRO A 176 -0.50 4.63 -7.67
CA PRO A 176 -0.97 5.42 -8.80
C PRO A 176 -1.69 4.53 -9.80
N SER A 177 -2.73 5.05 -10.41
CA SER A 177 -3.48 4.36 -11.47
C SER A 177 -2.63 4.02 -12.69
N SER A 178 -1.66 4.86 -13.02
CA SER A 178 -0.69 4.63 -14.09
C SER A 178 0.24 3.44 -13.79
N LEU A 179 0.27 2.97 -12.55
CA LEU A 179 1.31 2.09 -12.00
C LEU A 179 2.73 2.68 -12.17
N ASP A 180 2.82 3.98 -12.47
CA ASP A 180 4.06 4.74 -12.47
C ASP A 180 4.21 5.42 -11.12
N TRP A 181 5.25 5.03 -10.38
CA TRP A 181 5.52 5.58 -9.06
C TRP A 181 5.80 7.08 -9.07
N ASP A 182 6.18 7.67 -10.21
CA ASP A 182 6.37 9.12 -10.32
C ASP A 182 5.07 9.91 -10.14
N ASP A 183 3.92 9.28 -10.36
CA ASP A 183 2.59 9.87 -10.14
C ASP A 183 2.11 9.75 -8.68
N ALA A 184 2.90 9.11 -7.81
CA ALA A 184 2.52 8.82 -6.44
C ALA A 184 2.41 10.08 -5.56
N LYS A 185 1.20 10.33 -5.05
CA LYS A 185 0.92 11.40 -4.09
C LYS A 185 1.23 10.93 -2.66
N MET A 186 2.31 11.47 -2.10
CA MET A 186 2.77 11.13 -0.76
C MET A 186 1.82 11.64 0.34
N ILE A 187 1.46 10.74 1.24
CA ILE A 187 0.69 11.02 2.46
C ILE A 187 1.66 11.06 3.64
N TYR A 188 1.51 12.07 4.49
CA TYR A 188 2.38 12.32 5.64
C TYR A 188 1.59 12.31 6.94
N ALA A 189 2.05 11.53 7.92
CA ALA A 189 1.41 11.38 9.23
C ALA A 189 1.17 12.70 9.98
N LYS A 190 2.07 13.68 9.82
CA LYS A 190 1.95 15.01 10.44
C LYS A 190 0.75 15.83 9.94
N ASP A 191 0.13 15.40 8.83
CA ASP A 191 -0.98 16.09 8.18
C ASP A 191 -2.32 15.35 8.38
N LEU A 192 -2.31 14.21 9.07
CA LEU A 192 -3.49 13.39 9.32
C LEU A 192 -4.08 13.61 10.71
N ARG A 193 -5.39 13.35 10.82
CA ARG A 193 -6.18 13.26 12.06
C ARG A 193 -6.75 11.85 12.30
N GLU A 194 -6.72 10.99 11.29
CA GLU A 194 -7.17 9.62 11.33
C GLU A 194 -6.26 8.74 10.46
N PRO A 195 -6.20 7.41 10.69
CA PRO A 195 -5.46 6.49 9.83
C PRO A 195 -5.93 6.56 8.38
N ARG A 196 -5.00 6.58 7.43
CA ARG A 196 -5.29 6.60 5.98
C ARG A 196 -4.70 5.35 5.30
N PRO A 197 -5.49 4.57 4.54
CA PRO A 197 -4.97 3.41 3.82
C PRO A 197 -3.95 3.83 2.75
N VAL A 198 -2.94 2.99 2.55
CA VAL A 198 -1.90 3.16 1.52
C VAL A 198 -1.53 1.82 0.89
N ALA A 199 -1.04 1.85 -0.35
CA ALA A 199 -0.49 0.66 -1.00
C ALA A 199 0.98 0.48 -0.64
N VAL A 200 1.76 1.56 -0.65
CA VAL A 200 3.21 1.48 -0.42
C VAL A 200 3.58 2.25 0.84
N ILE A 201 4.26 1.55 1.76
CA ILE A 201 4.94 2.14 2.91
C ILE A 201 6.35 2.55 2.50
N THR A 202 6.86 3.67 3.02
CA THR A 202 8.20 4.16 2.67
C THR A 202 9.13 4.18 3.86
N GLY A 203 10.30 3.55 3.75
CA GLY A 203 11.24 3.30 4.85
C GLY A 203 11.84 4.55 5.46
N CYS A 204 11.99 5.61 4.67
CA CYS A 204 12.37 6.93 5.19
C CYS A 204 11.33 7.52 6.17
N GLY A 205 10.11 6.98 6.13
CA GLY A 205 8.97 7.20 7.01
C GLY A 205 9.03 6.41 8.32
N SER A 206 9.93 5.43 8.46
CA SER A 206 9.72 4.23 9.29
C SER A 206 8.38 3.54 9.07
N TYR A 207 8.32 2.31 9.53
CA TYR A 207 7.09 1.55 9.58
C TYR A 207 7.14 0.53 10.72
N PHE A 208 5.98 -0.01 11.03
CA PHE A 208 5.72 -0.86 12.17
C PHE A 208 4.98 -2.11 11.69
N VAL A 209 5.58 -3.27 11.93
CA VAL A 209 5.11 -4.56 11.42
C VAL A 209 5.22 -5.63 12.50
N ARG A 210 4.59 -6.79 12.28
CA ARG A 210 4.80 -8.00 13.07
C ARG A 210 5.56 -9.04 12.27
N ALA A 211 6.37 -9.86 12.94
CA ALA A 211 7.09 -10.94 12.27
C ALA A 211 6.13 -11.90 11.53
N ARG A 212 4.97 -12.24 12.12
CA ARG A 212 3.91 -13.09 11.55
C ARG A 212 3.30 -12.60 10.23
N PHE A 213 3.56 -11.35 9.83
CA PHE A 213 3.08 -10.83 8.54
C PHE A 213 3.83 -11.45 7.36
N PHE A 214 4.95 -12.12 7.61
CA PHE A 214 5.86 -12.58 6.58
C PHE A 214 6.21 -14.06 6.76
N ASP A 215 6.68 -14.66 5.67
CA ASP A 215 7.22 -16.01 5.60
C ASP A 215 8.45 -15.99 4.67
N ARG A 216 8.93 -17.18 4.29
CA ARG A 216 10.13 -17.36 3.45
C ARG A 216 10.11 -16.55 2.16
N SER A 217 8.94 -16.29 1.61
CA SER A 217 8.78 -15.57 0.35
C SER A 217 9.33 -14.13 0.40
N LEU A 218 9.37 -13.51 1.58
CA LEU A 218 9.92 -12.17 1.77
C LEU A 218 11.41 -12.07 1.40
N TRP A 219 12.16 -13.15 1.58
CA TRP A 219 13.60 -13.22 1.30
C TRP A 219 13.93 -14.22 0.18
N ASP A 220 12.96 -14.49 -0.68
CA ASP A 220 13.19 -15.20 -1.94
C ASP A 220 13.14 -14.20 -3.11
N TYR A 221 14.30 -13.99 -3.72
CA TYR A 221 14.48 -13.09 -4.86
C TYR A 221 14.74 -13.86 -6.16
N SER A 222 14.57 -15.19 -6.20
CA SER A 222 14.97 -16.00 -7.37
C SER A 222 14.30 -15.55 -8.68
N GLU A 223 13.01 -15.22 -8.60
CA GLU A 223 12.21 -14.76 -9.74
C GLU A 223 12.16 -13.23 -9.87
N ALA A 224 12.73 -12.51 -8.89
CA ALA A 224 12.64 -11.06 -8.85
C ALA A 224 13.60 -10.42 -9.86
N PRO A 225 13.21 -9.30 -10.50
CA PRO A 225 14.17 -8.54 -11.29
C PRO A 225 15.29 -8.05 -10.37
N SER A 226 16.54 -8.07 -10.86
CA SER A 226 17.74 -7.72 -10.08
C SER A 226 17.65 -6.35 -9.40
N VAL A 227 16.86 -5.44 -9.98
CA VAL A 227 16.56 -4.11 -9.46
C VAL A 227 15.83 -4.13 -8.10
N ALA A 228 14.99 -5.13 -7.84
CA ALA A 228 14.18 -5.25 -6.64
C ALA A 228 15.03 -5.25 -5.36
N PHE A 229 16.28 -5.72 -5.46
CA PHE A 229 17.30 -5.65 -4.42
C PHE A 229 17.47 -4.24 -3.82
N TYR A 230 17.27 -3.18 -4.61
CA TYR A 230 17.44 -1.79 -4.18
C TYR A 230 16.11 -1.09 -3.84
N ILE A 231 14.97 -1.74 -4.06
CA ILE A 231 13.61 -1.19 -3.96
C ILE A 231 12.85 -1.87 -2.81
N ASP A 232 13.37 -1.69 -1.60
CA ASP A 232 12.87 -2.34 -0.38
C ASP A 232 11.46 -1.87 0.01
N ASP A 233 11.13 -0.60 -0.22
CA ASP A 233 9.83 0.00 0.10
C ASP A 233 8.66 -0.68 -0.65
N ILE A 234 8.81 -0.90 -1.96
CA ILE A 234 7.79 -1.58 -2.77
C ILE A 234 7.81 -3.08 -2.46
N TRP A 235 9.00 -3.68 -2.33
CA TRP A 235 9.15 -5.11 -2.02
C TRP A 235 8.39 -5.53 -0.77
N ILE A 236 8.64 -4.86 0.36
CA ILE A 236 7.93 -5.19 1.61
C ILE A 236 6.43 -4.92 1.50
N SER A 237 6.04 -3.85 0.80
CA SER A 237 4.65 -3.47 0.62
C SER A 237 3.89 -4.52 -0.19
N ALA A 238 4.50 -5.03 -1.26
CA ALA A 238 3.88 -6.05 -2.10
C ALA A 238 3.70 -7.38 -1.36
N TRP A 239 4.69 -7.80 -0.57
CA TRP A 239 4.56 -9.01 0.25
C TRP A 239 3.51 -8.86 1.34
N LEU A 240 3.39 -7.69 1.98
CA LEU A 240 2.26 -7.39 2.86
C LEU A 240 0.92 -7.53 2.12
N SER A 241 0.85 -7.03 0.88
CA SER A 241 -0.34 -7.13 0.02
C SER A 241 -0.72 -8.59 -0.28
N ARG A 242 0.23 -9.41 -0.74
CA ARG A 242 0.02 -10.84 -1.05
C ARG A 242 -0.43 -11.65 0.17
N ARG A 243 -0.09 -11.19 1.37
CA ARG A 243 -0.47 -11.79 2.65
C ARG A 243 -1.78 -11.20 3.22
N GLY A 244 -2.48 -10.34 2.47
CA GLY A 244 -3.72 -9.69 2.91
C GLY A 244 -3.53 -8.69 4.05
N VAL A 245 -2.30 -8.24 4.31
CA VAL A 245 -1.98 -7.32 5.41
C VAL A 245 -2.22 -5.88 4.95
N LYS A 246 -3.23 -5.24 5.54
CA LYS A 246 -3.54 -3.83 5.26
C LYS A 246 -2.44 -2.91 5.75
N ARG A 247 -2.27 -1.77 5.08
CA ARG A 247 -1.24 -0.77 5.38
C ARG A 247 -1.87 0.60 5.59
N TYR A 248 -1.44 1.31 6.63
CA TYR A 248 -1.96 2.63 6.95
C TYR A 248 -0.86 3.63 7.27
N VAL A 249 -1.00 4.85 6.77
CA VAL A 249 -0.33 6.01 7.38
C VAL A 249 -1.14 6.40 8.60
N VAL A 250 -0.51 6.39 9.78
CA VAL A 250 -1.16 6.78 11.03
C VAL A 250 -0.76 8.20 11.43
N PRO A 251 -1.65 9.01 12.03
CA PRO A 251 -1.31 10.34 12.51
C PRO A 251 -0.10 10.34 13.46
N ALA A 252 0.80 11.31 13.29
CA ALA A 252 1.98 11.48 14.14
C ALA A 252 2.28 12.96 14.44
N SER A 253 3.05 13.21 15.50
CA SER A 253 3.30 14.57 15.99
C SER A 253 4.23 15.37 15.07
N ALA A 254 5.09 14.66 14.35
CA ALA A 254 6.05 15.19 13.39
C ALA A 254 6.56 14.10 12.44
N MET A 255 7.27 14.53 11.39
CA MET A 255 8.08 13.64 10.56
C MET A 255 9.52 13.60 11.04
N MET A 256 10.21 12.50 10.73
CA MET A 256 11.62 12.28 11.01
C MET A 256 12.50 13.30 10.31
N ARG A 257 13.66 13.60 10.89
CA ARG A 257 14.64 14.54 10.33
C ARG A 257 15.93 13.83 9.96
N SER A 258 16.51 14.15 8.81
CA SER A 258 17.80 13.57 8.42
C SER A 258 18.93 14.00 9.36
N VAL A 259 19.80 13.05 9.70
CA VAL A 259 21.01 13.29 10.49
C VAL A 259 21.99 14.14 9.68
N ARG A 260 22.28 15.35 10.16
CA ARG A 260 23.14 16.33 9.44
C ARG A 260 24.50 15.76 9.05
N ARG A 261 25.13 14.97 9.93
CA ARG A 261 26.46 14.39 9.72
C ARG A 261 26.51 13.34 8.61
N GLN A 262 25.37 12.78 8.20
CA GLN A 262 25.31 11.75 7.17
C GLN A 262 24.89 12.28 5.79
N ARG A 263 24.64 13.60 5.63
CA ARG A 263 24.18 14.21 4.37
C ARG A 263 25.10 14.01 3.16
N ARG A 264 26.40 13.82 3.42
CA ARG A 264 27.44 13.62 2.41
C ARG A 264 27.66 12.15 2.03
N THR A 265 27.03 11.22 2.73
CA THR A 265 27.13 9.79 2.40
C THR A 265 26.26 9.46 1.19
N VAL A 266 26.63 8.41 0.45
CA VAL A 266 25.86 7.94 -0.70
C VAL A 266 24.48 7.49 -0.23
N SER A 267 23.45 8.08 -0.83
CA SER A 267 22.05 7.76 -0.60
C SER A 267 21.47 7.19 -1.88
N LEU A 268 20.73 6.10 -1.78
CA LEU A 268 20.10 5.47 -2.94
C LEU A 268 19.15 6.43 -3.67
N ASN A 269 18.48 7.33 -2.93
CA ASN A 269 17.58 8.34 -3.50
C ASN A 269 18.30 9.38 -4.39
N LYS A 270 19.65 9.40 -4.39
CA LYS A 270 20.44 10.29 -5.24
C LYS A 270 20.93 9.60 -6.53
N ILE A 271 20.63 8.31 -6.73
CA ILE A 271 20.98 7.58 -7.95
C ILE A 271 20.01 7.98 -9.06
N ARG A 272 20.52 8.49 -10.19
CA ARG A 272 19.72 8.86 -11.36
C ARG A 272 19.01 7.62 -11.92
N GLY A 273 17.72 7.76 -12.23
CA GLY A 273 16.91 6.68 -12.81
C GLY A 273 16.26 5.74 -11.79
N ARG A 274 16.53 5.89 -10.48
CA ARG A 274 15.90 5.06 -9.42
C ARG A 274 14.38 5.06 -9.48
N GLN A 275 13.78 6.15 -9.94
CA GLN A 275 12.34 6.26 -10.12
C GLN A 275 11.81 5.22 -11.11
N LYS A 276 12.46 5.09 -12.28
CA LYS A 276 12.11 4.07 -13.29
C LYS A 276 12.30 2.65 -12.75
N LEU A 277 13.28 2.45 -11.87
CA LEU A 277 13.54 1.17 -11.20
C LEU A 277 12.41 0.74 -10.24
N ASN A 278 11.68 1.70 -9.66
CA ASN A 278 10.48 1.38 -8.86
C ASN A 278 9.41 0.71 -9.72
N ASN A 279 9.22 1.18 -10.95
CA ASN A 279 8.16 0.72 -11.85
C ASN A 279 8.38 -0.72 -12.31
N GLU A 280 9.64 -1.15 -12.48
CA GLU A 280 9.96 -2.55 -12.73
C GLU A 280 9.55 -3.47 -11.56
N THR A 281 9.78 -3.03 -10.32
CA THR A 281 9.37 -3.77 -9.12
C THR A 281 7.85 -3.76 -8.95
N ILE A 282 7.18 -2.64 -9.26
CA ILE A 282 5.71 -2.55 -9.28
C ILE A 282 5.13 -3.52 -10.33
N ALA A 283 5.72 -3.56 -11.52
CA ALA A 283 5.29 -4.43 -12.61
C ALA A 283 5.46 -5.92 -12.25
N PHE A 284 6.55 -6.29 -11.58
CA PHE A 284 6.75 -7.65 -11.06
C PHE A 284 5.65 -8.08 -10.08
N PHE A 285 5.18 -7.15 -9.25
CA PHE A 285 4.10 -7.36 -8.29
C PHE A 285 2.73 -6.87 -8.78
N ARG A 286 2.50 -6.80 -10.09
CA ARG A 286 1.26 -6.22 -10.64
C ARG A 286 0.01 -6.89 -10.07
N ASP A 287 0.08 -8.20 -9.86
CA ASP A 287 -0.98 -9.05 -9.28
C ASP A 287 -1.19 -8.85 -7.78
N ALA A 288 -0.23 -8.25 -7.08
CA ALA A 288 -0.30 -8.01 -5.64
C ALA A 288 -1.07 -6.72 -5.31
N TRP A 289 -1.19 -5.80 -6.25
CA TRP A 289 -1.90 -4.55 -6.04
C TRP A 289 -3.38 -4.78 -6.32
N ASP A 290 -4.21 -4.49 -5.31
CA ASP A 290 -5.66 -4.64 -5.38
C ASP A 290 -6.25 -3.51 -6.26
N CYS A 291 -6.04 -3.63 -7.57
CA CYS A 291 -6.50 -2.69 -8.57
C CYS A 291 -7.02 -3.42 -9.81
N VAL A 292 -8.13 -2.95 -10.35
CA VAL A 292 -8.65 -3.36 -11.65
C VAL A 292 -8.26 -2.30 -12.67
N VAL A 293 -7.44 -2.68 -13.65
CA VAL A 293 -7.03 -1.80 -14.75
C VAL A 293 -7.77 -2.23 -16.01
N ILE A 294 -8.59 -1.34 -16.55
CA ILE A 294 -9.28 -1.54 -17.82
C ILE A 294 -8.63 -0.63 -18.84
N THR A 295 -8.08 -1.22 -19.89
CA THR A 295 -7.38 -0.50 -20.94
C THR A 295 -7.87 -1.01 -22.28
N HIS A 296 -8.19 -0.07 -23.16
CA HIS A 296 -8.48 -0.37 -24.55
C HIS A 296 -7.20 -0.79 -25.28
N LEU A 297 -7.21 -1.97 -25.92
CA LEU A 297 -6.05 -2.52 -26.63
C LEU A 297 -6.23 -2.32 -28.15
N GLY A 298 -5.50 -1.36 -28.72
CA GLY A 298 -5.38 -1.18 -30.18
C GLY A 298 -5.51 0.26 -30.65
N THR A 299 -5.37 0.49 -31.96
CA THR A 299 -5.53 1.82 -32.58
C THR A 299 -6.99 2.22 -32.83
N LYS A 300 -7.94 1.29 -32.65
CA LYS A 300 -9.38 1.49 -32.87
C LYS A 300 -10.17 1.15 -31.61
N ALA A 301 -11.00 2.07 -31.14
CA ALA A 301 -11.79 1.97 -29.89
C ALA A 301 -12.69 0.71 -29.80
N THR A 302 -13.03 0.09 -30.92
CA THR A 302 -13.80 -1.16 -30.97
C THR A 302 -13.17 -2.10 -32.00
N VAL A 303 -13.12 -3.39 -31.69
CA VAL A 303 -12.69 -4.45 -32.61
C VAL A 303 -13.76 -5.54 -32.58
N GLU A 304 -14.17 -6.06 -33.74
CA GLU A 304 -15.01 -7.26 -33.80
C GLU A 304 -14.14 -8.47 -33.44
N ALA A 305 -14.29 -8.96 -32.21
CA ALA A 305 -13.67 -10.21 -31.80
C ALA A 305 -14.48 -11.38 -32.37
N ALA A 306 -14.09 -11.91 -33.53
CA ALA A 306 -14.55 -13.21 -33.99
C ALA A 306 -13.98 -14.29 -33.06
N GLY A 307 -14.66 -14.53 -31.93
CA GLY A 307 -14.32 -15.63 -31.04
C GLY A 307 -14.36 -16.96 -31.82
N THR A 308 -13.45 -17.88 -31.52
CA THR A 308 -13.57 -19.22 -32.08
C THR A 308 -14.81 -19.87 -31.46
N ALA A 309 -15.83 -20.14 -32.26
CA ALA A 309 -17.03 -20.83 -31.79
C ALA A 309 -16.67 -22.26 -31.37
N VAL A 310 -16.31 -22.46 -30.10
CA VAL A 310 -16.09 -23.79 -29.56
C VAL A 310 -17.47 -24.48 -29.45
N PRO A 311 -17.67 -25.71 -29.92
CA PRO A 311 -18.91 -26.45 -29.73
C PRO A 311 -19.26 -26.62 -28.23
N PRO A 312 -20.54 -26.60 -27.82
CA PRO A 312 -20.94 -26.68 -26.41
C PRO A 312 -20.32 -27.86 -25.65
N ASP A 313 -20.24 -29.02 -26.29
CA ASP A 313 -19.66 -30.28 -25.77
C ASP A 313 -18.14 -30.23 -25.58
N LYS A 314 -17.44 -29.29 -26.22
CA LYS A 314 -15.98 -29.12 -26.13
C LYS A 314 -15.56 -27.94 -25.25
N ARG A 315 -16.48 -27.06 -24.87
CA ARG A 315 -16.20 -25.87 -24.05
C ARG A 315 -15.80 -26.24 -22.63
N ASP A 316 -16.45 -27.25 -22.06
CA ASP A 316 -16.22 -27.73 -20.70
C ASP A 316 -14.91 -28.53 -20.54
N LEU A 317 -14.21 -28.79 -21.66
CA LEU A 317 -12.97 -29.57 -21.72
C LEU A 317 -11.70 -28.71 -21.84
N SER A 318 -11.80 -27.38 -21.69
CA SER A 318 -10.67 -26.46 -21.88
C SER A 318 -9.79 -26.27 -20.63
N ALA A 319 -8.47 -26.21 -20.83
CA ALA A 319 -7.47 -25.88 -19.80
C ALA A 319 -7.07 -24.39 -19.87
N TRP A 320 -6.64 -23.83 -18.74
CA TRP A 320 -6.63 -22.39 -18.43
C TRP A 320 -5.27 -21.70 -18.66
N HIS A 321 -5.30 -20.38 -18.91
CA HIS A 321 -4.14 -19.46 -18.93
C HIS A 321 -4.54 -18.05 -18.43
N ASN A 322 -3.58 -17.20 -18.05
CA ASN A 322 -3.79 -15.97 -17.26
C ASN A 322 -4.01 -14.65 -18.07
N ASP A 323 -4.21 -14.68 -19.39
CA ASP A 323 -4.52 -13.48 -20.18
C ASP A 323 -6.04 -13.25 -20.34
N THR A 324 -6.50 -12.13 -19.76
CA THR A 324 -7.90 -11.75 -19.66
C THR A 324 -8.33 -10.83 -20.81
N PHE A 325 -8.66 -11.41 -21.96
CA PHE A 325 -9.39 -10.68 -23.00
C PHE A 325 -10.88 -10.87 -22.81
N VAL A 326 -11.62 -9.76 -22.77
CA VAL A 326 -13.08 -9.77 -22.69
C VAL A 326 -13.69 -9.13 -23.92
N ASN A 327 -14.83 -9.67 -24.36
CA ASN A 327 -15.74 -9.00 -25.27
C ASN A 327 -16.81 -8.26 -24.46
N GLY A 328 -17.29 -7.13 -24.95
CA GLY A 328 -18.20 -6.27 -24.20
C GLY A 328 -18.87 -5.23 -25.10
N PRO A 329 -19.59 -4.26 -24.49
CA PRO A 329 -20.14 -3.14 -25.24
C PRO A 329 -19.04 -2.31 -25.90
N SER A 330 -19.41 -1.41 -26.80
CA SER A 330 -18.45 -0.49 -27.41
C SER A 330 -17.75 0.36 -26.35
N TRP A 331 -16.55 0.87 -26.65
CA TRP A 331 -15.83 1.74 -25.71
C TRP A 331 -16.63 2.98 -25.31
N GLU A 332 -17.41 3.53 -26.23
CA GLU A 332 -18.29 4.66 -25.97
C GLU A 332 -19.40 4.33 -24.95
N GLU A 333 -20.08 3.19 -25.13
CA GLU A 333 -21.09 2.71 -24.20
C GLU A 333 -20.49 2.37 -22.83
N PHE A 334 -19.33 1.72 -22.82
CA PHE A 334 -18.59 1.40 -21.60
C PHE A 334 -18.23 2.66 -20.82
N THR A 335 -17.59 3.63 -21.47
CA THR A 335 -17.12 4.85 -20.80
C THR A 335 -18.27 5.69 -20.25
N ARG A 336 -19.40 5.76 -20.98
CA ARG A 336 -20.63 6.41 -20.52
C ARG A 336 -21.24 5.70 -19.30
N ALA A 337 -21.39 4.37 -19.35
CA ALA A 337 -21.92 3.59 -18.24
C ALA A 337 -21.03 3.71 -16.99
N MET A 338 -19.70 3.75 -17.18
CA MET A 338 -18.73 3.87 -16.10
C MET A 338 -18.46 5.33 -15.68
N GLY A 339 -18.99 6.32 -16.39
CA GLY A 339 -18.85 7.75 -16.09
C GLY A 339 -17.44 8.27 -16.22
N ILE A 340 -16.69 7.70 -17.15
CA ILE A 340 -15.30 8.01 -17.43
C ILE A 340 -15.14 8.64 -18.82
N ASP A 341 -16.25 8.94 -19.51
CA ASP A 341 -16.25 9.83 -20.66
C ASP A 341 -15.81 11.25 -20.26
N GLY A 342 -15.28 12.01 -21.21
CA GLY A 342 -14.64 13.31 -20.97
C GLY A 342 -15.53 14.33 -20.25
N ASP A 343 -16.85 14.25 -20.42
CA ASP A 343 -17.82 15.20 -19.84
C ASP A 343 -18.25 14.81 -18.41
N SER A 344 -18.13 13.53 -18.08
CA SER A 344 -18.59 12.96 -16.81
C SER A 344 -17.47 12.72 -15.80
N ALA A 345 -16.22 12.55 -16.25
CA ALA A 345 -15.09 12.14 -15.41
C ALA A 345 -14.88 13.04 -14.17
N SER A 346 -15.00 14.36 -14.29
CA SER A 346 -14.84 15.28 -13.14
C SER A 346 -15.96 15.18 -12.10
N LYS A 347 -17.16 14.74 -12.52
CA LYS A 347 -18.38 14.69 -11.70
C LYS A 347 -18.54 13.37 -10.94
N THR A 348 -17.79 12.34 -11.33
CA THR A 348 -17.94 10.95 -10.86
C THR A 348 -16.77 10.49 -9.97
N SER A 349 -15.95 11.42 -9.47
CA SER A 349 -14.76 11.14 -8.65
C SER A 349 -15.06 10.45 -7.30
N GLY A 350 -16.31 10.44 -6.84
CA GLY A 350 -16.78 9.71 -5.67
C GLY A 350 -17.55 8.43 -5.97
N SER A 351 -17.53 7.96 -7.23
CA SER A 351 -18.26 6.76 -7.62
C SER A 351 -17.63 5.50 -7.05
N VAL A 352 -18.49 4.55 -6.68
CA VAL A 352 -18.13 3.21 -6.21
C VAL A 352 -18.42 2.22 -7.32
N TYR A 353 -17.57 1.22 -7.49
CA TYR A 353 -17.71 0.19 -8.49
C TYR A 353 -17.75 -1.17 -7.82
N SER A 354 -18.71 -2.00 -8.21
CA SER A 354 -18.69 -3.43 -7.91
C SER A 354 -18.21 -4.17 -9.15
N VAL A 355 -17.01 -4.75 -9.07
CA VAL A 355 -16.42 -5.58 -10.12
C VAL A 355 -16.63 -7.03 -9.74
N SER A 356 -17.42 -7.75 -10.53
CA SER A 356 -17.81 -9.12 -10.20
C SER A 356 -17.42 -10.09 -11.31
N TYR A 357 -16.82 -11.22 -10.94
CA TYR A 357 -16.50 -12.31 -11.86
C TYR A 357 -17.42 -13.50 -11.58
N TYR A 358 -17.89 -14.17 -12.63
CA TYR A 358 -18.80 -15.32 -12.51
C TYR A 358 -18.33 -16.51 -13.34
N ARG A 359 -18.46 -17.69 -12.75
CA ARG A 359 -18.34 -18.99 -13.42
C ARG A 359 -19.70 -19.68 -13.42
N PRO A 360 -20.25 -20.03 -14.60
CA PRO A 360 -21.51 -20.75 -14.66
C PRO A 360 -21.38 -22.14 -14.03
N ALA A 361 -22.45 -22.60 -13.40
CA ALA A 361 -22.61 -24.02 -13.06
C ALA A 361 -22.57 -24.85 -14.37
N PRO A 362 -22.15 -26.13 -14.31
CA PRO A 362 -22.11 -26.99 -15.49
C PRO A 362 -23.44 -26.96 -16.26
N GLY A 363 -23.40 -26.64 -17.56
CA GLY A 363 -24.59 -26.52 -18.42
C GLY A 363 -25.46 -25.26 -18.23
N HIS A 364 -25.12 -24.36 -17.30
CA HIS A 364 -25.95 -23.18 -16.95
C HIS A 364 -25.47 -21.86 -17.58
N ARG A 365 -24.58 -21.92 -18.58
CA ARG A 365 -23.93 -20.74 -19.16
C ARG A 365 -24.93 -19.73 -19.72
N GLU A 366 -25.88 -20.17 -20.54
CA GLU A 366 -26.85 -19.29 -21.20
C GLU A 366 -27.85 -18.70 -20.20
N GLN A 367 -28.22 -19.48 -19.18
CA GLN A 367 -29.09 -19.04 -18.10
C GLN A 367 -28.40 -17.96 -17.25
N LEU A 368 -27.13 -18.17 -16.93
CA LEU A 368 -26.32 -17.18 -16.23
C LEU A 368 -26.15 -15.91 -17.07
N GLU A 369 -25.80 -16.04 -18.36
CA GLU A 369 -25.65 -14.88 -19.26
C GLU A 369 -26.94 -14.07 -19.35
N LYS A 370 -28.08 -14.75 -19.54
CA LYS A 370 -29.39 -14.12 -19.57
C LYS A 370 -29.67 -13.38 -18.27
N MET A 371 -29.43 -14.02 -17.12
CA MET A 371 -29.63 -13.42 -15.81
C MET A 371 -28.75 -12.18 -15.59
N LEU A 372 -27.47 -12.24 -15.95
CA LEU A 372 -26.52 -11.13 -15.82
C LEU A 372 -26.80 -9.98 -16.81
N SER A 373 -27.46 -10.28 -17.92
CA SER A 373 -27.88 -9.29 -18.93
C SER A 373 -29.21 -8.61 -18.59
N GLU A 374 -29.93 -9.10 -17.57
CA GLU A 374 -31.16 -8.45 -17.13
C GLU A 374 -30.87 -7.03 -16.66
N ALA A 375 -31.73 -6.08 -17.06
CA ALA A 375 -31.61 -4.72 -16.58
C ALA A 375 -31.72 -4.69 -15.04
N PRO A 376 -30.98 -3.79 -14.36
CA PRO A 376 -31.15 -3.46 -12.95
C PRO A 376 -32.62 -3.53 -12.50
N SER A 377 -32.90 -4.30 -11.45
CA SER A 377 -34.27 -4.64 -11.06
C SER A 377 -35.02 -3.43 -10.46
N GLY A 378 -35.60 -2.59 -11.33
CA GLY A 378 -36.57 -1.54 -10.98
C GLY A 378 -36.14 -0.60 -9.85
N PRO A 379 -37.08 0.06 -9.14
CA PRO A 379 -36.81 1.18 -8.20
C PRO A 379 -35.93 0.84 -6.98
N ASN A 380 -35.45 -0.40 -6.86
CA ASN A 380 -34.61 -0.87 -5.76
C ASN A 380 -33.12 -0.88 -6.08
N ASP A 381 -32.75 -0.91 -7.38
CA ASP A 381 -31.36 -0.86 -7.81
C ASP A 381 -30.92 0.60 -8.00
N THR A 382 -29.89 1.00 -7.26
CA THR A 382 -29.34 2.36 -7.26
C THR A 382 -28.12 2.50 -8.17
N SER A 383 -27.78 1.46 -8.94
CA SER A 383 -26.68 1.52 -9.90
C SER A 383 -26.96 2.56 -10.98
N ALA A 384 -25.97 3.41 -11.22
CA ALA A 384 -25.98 4.45 -12.23
C ALA A 384 -25.45 3.97 -13.58
N GLY A 385 -24.87 2.77 -13.64
CA GLY A 385 -24.40 2.14 -14.87
C GLY A 385 -24.00 0.69 -14.60
N ASN A 386 -24.24 -0.18 -15.57
CA ASN A 386 -23.89 -1.60 -15.48
C ASN A 386 -23.40 -2.08 -16.85
N VAL A 387 -22.32 -2.86 -16.86
CA VAL A 387 -21.78 -3.47 -18.08
C VAL A 387 -21.51 -4.95 -17.83
N LEU A 388 -21.87 -5.79 -18.80
CA LEU A 388 -21.53 -7.20 -18.85
C LEU A 388 -20.46 -7.42 -19.92
N MET A 389 -19.46 -8.21 -19.59
CA MET A 389 -18.38 -8.60 -20.47
C MET A 389 -18.14 -10.11 -20.39
N GLN A 390 -17.72 -10.70 -21.50
CA GLN A 390 -17.52 -12.14 -21.64
C GLN A 390 -16.04 -12.46 -21.89
N HIS A 391 -15.49 -13.38 -21.13
CA HIS A 391 -14.13 -13.88 -21.32
C HIS A 391 -13.99 -14.64 -22.65
N LEU A 392 -13.02 -14.26 -23.47
CA LEU A 392 -12.87 -14.81 -24.83
C LEU A 392 -12.15 -16.16 -24.89
N LYS A 393 -11.21 -16.41 -23.97
CA LYS A 393 -10.30 -17.57 -24.07
C LYS A 393 -10.51 -18.65 -23.01
N GLY A 394 -11.57 -18.57 -22.20
CA GLY A 394 -11.81 -19.46 -21.05
C GLY A 394 -10.80 -19.23 -19.91
N GLY A 395 -11.23 -18.54 -18.85
CA GLY A 395 -10.48 -18.35 -17.61
C GLY A 395 -11.14 -19.08 -16.44
N PRO A 396 -10.70 -18.86 -15.19
CA PRO A 396 -11.40 -19.35 -13.99
C PRO A 396 -12.82 -18.76 -13.84
N TRP A 397 -13.17 -17.78 -14.67
CA TRP A 397 -14.48 -17.17 -14.80
C TRP A 397 -14.84 -17.00 -16.29
N THR A 398 -16.12 -16.80 -16.54
CA THR A 398 -16.71 -16.64 -17.88
C THR A 398 -17.26 -15.25 -18.11
N PHE A 399 -17.92 -14.67 -17.10
CA PHE A 399 -18.53 -13.35 -17.19
C PHE A 399 -17.89 -12.39 -16.19
N LEU A 400 -17.80 -11.12 -16.58
CA LEU A 400 -17.39 -10.00 -15.75
C LEU A 400 -18.48 -8.94 -15.80
N THR A 401 -18.99 -8.52 -14.64
CA THR A 401 -19.87 -7.36 -14.55
C THR A 401 -19.19 -6.22 -13.84
N ILE A 402 -19.47 -4.99 -14.26
CA ILE A 402 -19.07 -3.79 -13.51
C ILE A 402 -20.31 -2.92 -13.30
N ALA A 403 -20.73 -2.81 -12.05
CA ALA A 403 -21.79 -1.90 -11.64
C ALA A 403 -21.18 -0.64 -11.03
N ARG A 404 -21.62 0.54 -11.48
CA ARG A 404 -21.22 1.86 -10.96
C ARG A 404 -22.34 2.44 -10.10
N TYR A 405 -21.97 2.96 -8.94
CA TYR A 405 -22.82 3.76 -8.05
C TYR A 405 -22.24 5.17 -7.93
N ASN A 406 -23.06 6.21 -7.85
CA ASN A 406 -22.56 7.58 -7.76
C ASN A 406 -21.88 7.89 -6.41
N SER A 407 -22.16 7.09 -5.37
CA SER A 407 -21.58 7.22 -4.04
C SER A 407 -21.68 5.93 -3.21
N TRP A 408 -20.91 5.85 -2.12
CA TRP A 408 -21.06 4.80 -1.10
C TRP A 408 -22.46 4.76 -0.46
N VAL A 409 -23.16 5.90 -0.40
CA VAL A 409 -24.54 5.98 0.10
C VAL A 409 -25.50 5.31 -0.87
N ASP A 410 -25.33 5.52 -2.17
CA ASP A 410 -26.15 4.88 -3.19
C ASP A 410 -25.94 3.36 -3.17
N PHE A 411 -24.69 2.91 -3.12
CA PHE A 411 -24.35 1.48 -2.97
C PHE A 411 -25.04 0.87 -1.74
N ALA A 412 -24.84 1.45 -0.55
CA ALA A 412 -25.43 0.94 0.68
C ALA A 412 -26.97 0.94 0.64
N THR A 413 -27.58 1.92 -0.05
CA THR A 413 -29.04 1.98 -0.22
C THR A 413 -29.53 0.87 -1.14
N GLY A 414 -28.84 0.62 -2.26
CA GLY A 414 -29.14 -0.49 -3.16
C GLY A 414 -29.07 -1.84 -2.46
N GLU A 415 -28.00 -2.08 -1.71
CA GLU A 415 -27.83 -3.29 -0.89
C GLU A 415 -28.96 -3.44 0.13
N LYS A 416 -29.34 -2.35 0.82
CA LYS A 416 -30.46 -2.38 1.77
C LYS A 416 -31.79 -2.72 1.09
N ASN A 417 -32.04 -2.17 -0.10
CA ASN A 417 -33.27 -2.42 -0.85
C ASN A 417 -33.33 -3.87 -1.36
N SER A 418 -32.18 -4.47 -1.70
CA SER A 418 -32.09 -5.83 -2.22
C SER A 418 -32.42 -6.89 -1.15
N VAL A 419 -32.17 -6.61 0.14
CA VAL A 419 -32.47 -7.52 1.26
C VAL A 419 -33.91 -8.01 1.22
N ALA A 420 -34.88 -7.12 0.99
CA ALA A 420 -36.30 -7.48 0.95
C ALA A 420 -36.68 -8.37 -0.26
N GLN A 421 -35.83 -8.41 -1.29
CA GLN A 421 -36.03 -9.26 -2.46
C GLN A 421 -35.39 -10.64 -2.27
N THR A 422 -34.33 -10.79 -1.48
CA THR A 422 -33.58 -12.05 -1.34
C THR A 422 -34.44 -13.25 -0.93
N THR A 423 -35.45 -13.01 -0.09
CA THR A 423 -36.36 -14.03 0.45
C THR A 423 -37.51 -14.42 -0.48
N LYS A 424 -37.69 -13.71 -1.59
CA LYS A 424 -38.76 -14.02 -2.56
C LYS A 424 -38.40 -15.27 -3.36
N LYS A 425 -39.44 -16.04 -3.72
CA LYS A 425 -39.31 -17.12 -4.71
C LYS A 425 -38.83 -16.51 -6.03
N ASP A 426 -37.82 -17.12 -6.64
CA ASP A 426 -37.14 -16.66 -7.86
C ASP A 426 -36.36 -15.32 -7.73
N SER A 427 -35.94 -14.97 -6.50
CA SER A 427 -35.09 -13.80 -6.28
C SER A 427 -33.79 -13.86 -7.09
N PRO A 428 -33.17 -12.72 -7.44
CA PRO A 428 -31.85 -12.68 -8.06
C PRO A 428 -30.82 -13.52 -7.29
N TRP A 429 -30.94 -13.60 -5.97
CA TRP A 429 -30.05 -14.41 -5.12
C TRP A 429 -30.21 -15.92 -5.34
N PHE A 430 -31.45 -16.42 -5.44
CA PHE A 430 -31.69 -17.83 -5.74
C PHE A 430 -31.24 -18.19 -7.16
N ARG A 431 -31.57 -17.33 -8.15
CA ARG A 431 -31.14 -17.52 -9.55
C ARG A 431 -29.62 -17.50 -9.70
N LEU A 432 -28.95 -16.61 -8.97
CA LEU A 432 -27.47 -16.57 -8.93
C LEU A 432 -26.91 -17.90 -8.42
N ARG A 433 -27.43 -18.44 -7.30
CA ARG A 433 -26.99 -19.73 -6.75
C ARG A 433 -27.29 -20.92 -7.65
N GLU A 434 -28.37 -20.86 -8.41
CA GLU A 434 -28.76 -21.92 -9.33
C GLU A 434 -27.86 -21.96 -10.57
N HIS A 435 -27.47 -20.81 -11.11
CA HIS A 435 -26.73 -20.74 -12.37
C HIS A 435 -25.22 -20.55 -12.23
N THR A 436 -24.70 -20.41 -11.01
CA THR A 436 -23.29 -20.04 -10.75
C THR A 436 -22.58 -21.09 -9.91
N ASP A 437 -21.42 -21.56 -10.37
CA ASP A 437 -20.50 -22.40 -9.59
C ASP A 437 -19.67 -21.55 -8.61
N PHE A 438 -19.22 -20.39 -9.09
CA PHE A 438 -18.41 -19.45 -8.33
C PHE A 438 -18.68 -18.01 -8.77
N HIS A 439 -18.77 -17.09 -7.81
CA HIS A 439 -18.64 -15.67 -8.07
C HIS A 439 -17.77 -14.99 -7.00
N THR A 440 -17.26 -13.81 -7.34
CA THR A 440 -16.58 -12.93 -6.40
C THR A 440 -16.92 -11.51 -6.75
N ASP A 441 -17.21 -10.72 -5.73
CA ASP A 441 -17.46 -9.28 -5.83
C ASP A 441 -16.30 -8.52 -5.20
N THR A 442 -15.73 -7.60 -5.96
CA THR A 442 -14.72 -6.66 -5.49
C THR A 442 -15.29 -5.25 -5.55
N LEU A 443 -15.47 -4.64 -4.38
CA LEU A 443 -15.82 -3.23 -4.28
C LEU A 443 -14.56 -2.38 -4.42
N THR A 444 -14.56 -1.46 -5.38
CA THR A 444 -13.44 -0.57 -5.66
C THR A 444 -13.92 0.85 -5.87
N ASP A 445 -13.13 1.82 -5.44
CA ASP A 445 -13.28 3.21 -5.86
C ASP A 445 -12.56 3.41 -7.20
N ARG A 446 -13.00 4.38 -8.02
CA ARG A 446 -12.24 4.75 -9.21
C ARG A 446 -11.00 5.55 -8.81
N ILE A 447 -9.84 5.04 -9.21
CA ILE A 447 -8.55 5.69 -8.98
C ILE A 447 -8.18 6.60 -10.17
N ALA A 448 -8.68 6.33 -11.39
CA ALA A 448 -8.36 7.09 -12.62
C ALA A 448 -9.28 6.81 -13.84
N PRO A 449 -9.19 7.56 -14.97
CA PRO A 449 -8.15 8.56 -15.33
C PRO A 449 -7.93 9.61 -14.24
#